data_AF-A0A9E3X719-F1
#
_entry.id   AF-A0A9E3X719-F1
#
_cell.length_a   1.000
_cell.length_b   1.000
_cell.length_c   1.000
_cell.angle_alpha   90.00
_cell.angle_beta   90.00
_cell.angle_gamma   90.00
#
_symmetry.space_group_name_H-M   'P 1'
#
loop_
_entity.id
_entity.type
_entity.pdbx_description
1 polymer ?
#
loop_
_entity_poly.entity_id
_entity_poly.type
_entity_poly.pdbx_seq_one_letter_code
_entity_poly.pdbx_strand_id
1 'polypeptide(L)'
;MTTYTPKSPYKVRAVECHYRTNEQGIYEALKRATDPLTETWERLRKAKRIGIKFNHDKEIKNRIYFEGHLQQLVTHKTARAFLRLLREKTDAELVAPDVSFYTMYHEGTTLEQTVTFADIFKEF
;
A
#
# COMPACT_ATOMS: atom_id res chain seq x y z
N MET A 1 31.95 -24.64 9.36
CA MET A 1 30.97 -23.57 9.05
C MET A 1 29.68 -24.24 8.66
N THR A 2 28.64 -24.14 9.48
CA THR A 2 27.34 -24.77 9.24
C THR A 2 26.51 -23.84 8.37
N THR A 3 26.22 -24.24 7.14
CA THR A 3 25.37 -23.47 6.23
C THR A 3 23.92 -23.56 6.71
N TYR A 4 23.32 -22.42 7.01
CA TYR A 4 21.89 -22.33 7.29
C TYR A 4 21.11 -22.62 5.99
N THR A 5 20.37 -23.72 5.98
CA THR A 5 19.40 -24.01 4.93
C THR A 5 18.05 -23.42 5.36
N PRO A 6 17.49 -22.43 4.64
CA PRO A 6 16.18 -21.89 4.97
C PRO A 6 15.13 -23.01 4.93
N LYS A 7 14.37 -23.17 6.02
CA LYS A 7 13.30 -24.19 6.13
C LYS A 7 12.09 -23.90 5.24
N SER A 8 11.97 -22.70 4.68
CA SER A 8 10.81 -22.26 3.91
C SER A 8 11.22 -21.78 2.52
N PRO A 9 10.46 -22.12 1.46
CA PRO A 9 10.65 -21.55 0.13
C PRO A 9 10.23 -20.07 0.07
N TYR A 10 9.52 -19.56 1.08
CA TYR A 10 9.06 -18.18 1.13
C TYR A 10 10.22 -17.22 1.41
N LYS A 11 10.25 -16.12 0.66
CA LYS A 11 11.28 -15.08 0.77
C LYS A 11 10.70 -13.86 1.46
N VAL A 12 11.39 -13.38 2.49
CA VAL A 12 11.14 -12.07 3.11
C VAL A 12 12.23 -11.12 2.66
N ARG A 13 11.84 -9.92 2.23
CA ARG A 13 12.78 -8.87 1.82
C ARG A 13 12.38 -7.56 2.44
N ALA A 14 13.38 -6.84 2.92
CA ALA A 14 13.26 -5.48 3.40
C ALA A 14 14.35 -4.65 2.73
N VAL A 15 14.06 -3.38 2.48
CA VAL A 15 15.04 -2.41 2.01
C VAL A 15 14.92 -1.17 2.86
N GLU A 16 16.03 -0.46 3.03
CA GLU A 16 15.99 0.85 3.67
C GLU A 16 15.26 1.86 2.77
N CYS A 17 14.40 2.66 3.41
CA CYS A 17 13.76 3.83 2.81
C CYS A 17 13.61 4.91 3.88
N HIS A 18 14.30 6.03 3.71
CA HIS A 18 14.25 7.13 4.66
C HIS A 18 12.83 7.73 4.70
N TYR A 19 12.31 8.09 5.88
CA TYR A 19 10.91 8.54 6.01
C TYR A 19 10.62 9.86 5.28
N ARG A 20 11.63 10.74 5.13
CA ARG A 20 11.55 11.98 4.35
C ARG A 20 11.67 11.79 2.82
N THR A 21 11.75 10.55 2.34
CA THR A 21 11.89 10.27 0.91
C THR A 21 10.65 10.79 0.14
N ASN A 22 10.89 11.33 -1.06
CA ASN A 22 9.81 11.71 -1.95
C ASN A 22 9.12 10.47 -2.55
N GLU A 23 8.04 10.69 -3.30
CA GLU A 23 7.28 9.59 -3.88
C GLU A 23 8.11 8.72 -4.84
N GLN A 24 8.95 9.33 -5.69
CA GLN A 24 9.80 8.57 -6.61
C GLN A 24 10.78 7.66 -5.87
N GLY A 25 11.40 8.16 -4.79
CA GLY A 25 12.30 7.34 -3.99
C GLY A 25 11.58 6.22 -3.24
N ILE A 26 10.33 6.42 -2.80
CA ILE A 26 9.48 5.36 -2.25
C ILE A 26 9.18 4.32 -3.33
N TYR A 27 8.80 4.73 -4.54
CA TYR A 27 8.56 3.83 -5.67
C TYR A 27 9.80 2.98 -5.99
N GLU A 28 10.99 3.59 -6.04
CA GLU A 28 12.24 2.84 -6.25
C GLU A 28 12.54 1.89 -5.08
N ALA A 29 12.24 2.28 -3.84
CA ALA A 29 12.37 1.38 -2.69
C ALA A 29 11.42 0.18 -2.80
N LEU A 30 10.16 0.41 -3.16
CA LEU A 30 9.18 -0.67 -3.40
C LEU A 30 9.70 -1.62 -4.48
N LYS A 31 10.14 -1.10 -5.63
CA LYS A 31 10.76 -1.92 -6.69
C LYS A 31 11.95 -2.73 -6.21
N ARG A 32 12.92 -2.11 -5.53
CA ARG A 32 14.08 -2.83 -4.98
C ARG A 32 13.65 -3.94 -4.02
N ALA A 33 12.58 -3.75 -3.25
CA ALA A 33 12.05 -4.75 -2.33
C ALA A 33 11.31 -5.89 -3.06
N THR A 34 10.59 -5.58 -4.13
CA THR A 34 9.66 -6.53 -4.76
C THR A 34 10.17 -7.15 -6.06
N ASP A 35 11.00 -6.49 -6.88
CA ASP A 35 11.41 -6.99 -8.21
C ASP A 35 12.00 -8.41 -8.18
N PRO A 36 12.84 -8.80 -7.18
CA PRO A 36 13.32 -10.17 -7.03
C PRO A 36 12.27 -11.23 -6.62
N LEU A 37 11.04 -10.83 -6.28
CA LEU A 37 9.93 -11.74 -5.94
C LEU A 37 9.23 -12.24 -7.20
N THR A 38 10.00 -12.90 -8.08
CA THR A 38 9.56 -13.27 -9.43
C THR A 38 8.30 -14.14 -9.45
N GLU A 39 8.19 -15.11 -8.54
CA GLU A 39 6.99 -15.97 -8.42
C GLU A 39 5.75 -15.17 -8.01
N THR A 40 5.88 -14.26 -7.04
CA THR A 40 4.78 -13.38 -6.61
C THR A 40 4.35 -12.48 -7.76
N TRP A 41 5.30 -11.86 -8.47
CA TRP A 41 4.99 -11.02 -9.63
C TRP A 41 4.32 -11.80 -10.76
N GLU A 42 4.73 -13.03 -11.01
CA GLU A 42 4.10 -13.90 -12.01
C GLU A 42 2.65 -14.22 -11.64
N ARG A 43 2.37 -14.51 -10.36
CA ARG A 43 1.01 -14.74 -9.86
C ARG A 43 0.15 -13.49 -9.95
N LEU A 44 0.69 -12.33 -9.59
CA LEU A 44 -0.02 -11.04 -9.67
C LEU A 44 -0.32 -10.66 -11.13
N ARG A 45 0.63 -10.87 -12.06
CA ARG A 45 0.44 -10.62 -13.50
C ARG A 45 -0.68 -11.45 -14.13
N LYS A 46 -0.89 -12.67 -13.62
CA LYS A 46 -1.97 -13.56 -14.07
C LYS A 46 -3.32 -13.28 -13.43
N ALA A 47 -3.36 -12.46 -12.38
CA ALA A 47 -4.59 -12.14 -11.68
C ALA A 47 -5.45 -11.21 -12.53
N LYS A 48 -6.76 -11.51 -12.64
CA LYS A 48 -7.73 -10.61 -13.28
C LYS A 48 -8.15 -9.45 -12.36
N ARG A 49 -8.12 -9.69 -11.05
CA ARG A 49 -8.50 -8.74 -10.00
C ARG A 49 -7.58 -8.90 -8.80
N ILE A 50 -7.15 -7.79 -8.21
CA ILE A 50 -6.30 -7.74 -7.01
C ILE A 50 -6.99 -6.89 -5.96
N GLY A 51 -7.26 -7.51 -4.79
CA GLY A 51 -7.73 -6.80 -3.60
C GLY A 51 -6.58 -6.22 -2.79
N ILE A 52 -6.64 -4.93 -2.48
CA ILE A 52 -5.61 -4.20 -1.74
C ILE A 52 -6.21 -3.61 -0.47
N LYS A 53 -5.77 -4.11 0.69
CA LYS A 53 -6.16 -3.52 1.98
C LYS A 53 -5.16 -2.42 2.35
N PHE A 54 -5.59 -1.17 2.26
CA PHE A 54 -4.85 -0.06 2.86
C PHE A 54 -5.31 0.17 4.30
N ASN A 55 -4.42 0.64 5.18
CA ASN A 55 -4.85 1.28 6.42
C ASN A 55 -5.06 2.76 6.14
N HIS A 56 -6.24 3.14 5.65
CA HIS A 56 -6.50 4.49 5.15
C HIS A 56 -7.73 5.15 5.75
N ASP A 57 -8.70 4.39 6.25
CA ASP A 57 -9.95 4.98 6.71
C ASP A 57 -9.80 5.67 8.08
N LYS A 58 -10.08 6.99 8.12
CA LYS A 58 -10.00 7.82 9.33
C LYS A 58 -10.69 9.16 9.10
N GLU A 59 -11.54 9.58 10.03
CA GLU A 59 -12.12 10.93 10.06
C GLU A 59 -11.06 12.02 10.01
N ILE A 60 -11.26 13.04 9.17
CA ILE A 60 -10.34 14.17 8.98
C ILE A 60 -9.88 14.79 10.31
N LYS A 61 -10.82 15.07 11.23
CA LYS A 61 -10.53 15.71 12.53
C LYS A 61 -9.61 14.90 13.44
N ASN A 62 -9.50 13.59 13.22
CA ASN A 62 -8.76 12.66 14.06
C ASN A 62 -7.48 12.12 13.38
N ARG A 63 -7.08 12.70 12.24
CA ARG A 63 -5.84 12.34 11.54
C ARG A 63 -4.66 13.03 12.20
N ILE A 64 -3.73 12.24 12.72
CA ILE A 64 -2.50 12.73 13.36
C ILE A 64 -1.36 12.76 12.34
N TYR A 65 -0.73 13.93 12.20
CA TYR A 65 0.39 14.15 11.31
C TYR A 65 1.68 14.44 12.08
N PHE A 66 2.80 13.90 11.57
CA PHE A 66 4.15 14.24 11.99
C PHE A 66 5.00 14.50 10.76
N GLU A 67 5.61 15.69 10.70
CA GLU A 67 6.38 16.15 9.53
C GLU A 67 5.64 15.97 8.18
N GLY A 68 4.31 16.14 8.16
CA GLY A 68 3.48 15.98 6.97
C GLY A 68 3.12 14.52 6.61
N HIS A 69 3.44 13.56 7.48
CA HIS A 69 3.08 12.15 7.31
C HIS A 69 2.00 11.73 8.30
N LEU A 70 1.01 10.95 7.85
CA LEU A 70 0.06 10.30 8.74
C LEU A 70 0.80 9.27 9.62
N GLN A 71 0.65 9.36 10.94
CA GLN A 71 1.29 8.41 11.86
C GLN A 71 0.54 7.09 11.97
N GLN A 72 -0.78 7.14 11.85
CA GLN A 72 -1.67 6.00 12.11
C GLN A 72 -1.98 5.20 10.85
N LEU A 73 -1.79 5.80 9.68
CA LEU A 73 -2.29 5.31 8.40
C LEU A 73 -1.14 5.21 7.39
N VAL A 74 -1.39 4.45 6.33
CA VAL A 74 -0.53 4.48 5.14
C VAL A 74 -0.48 5.92 4.62
N THR A 75 0.69 6.39 4.19
CA THR A 75 0.83 7.74 3.65
C THR A 75 0.38 7.80 2.20
N HIS A 76 -0.12 8.96 1.75
CA HIS A 76 -0.51 9.19 0.35
C HIS A 76 0.61 8.84 -0.65
N LYS A 77 1.84 9.26 -0.36
CA LYS A 77 3.00 8.98 -1.22
C LYS A 77 3.24 7.47 -1.38
N THR A 78 3.11 6.70 -0.29
CA THR A 78 3.25 5.24 -0.33
C THR A 78 2.13 4.58 -1.13
N ALA A 79 0.88 5.00 -0.92
CA ALA A 79 -0.27 4.45 -1.64
C ALA A 79 -0.15 4.71 -3.15
N ARG A 80 0.17 5.96 -3.54
CA ARG A 80 0.36 6.35 -4.94
C ARG A 80 1.51 5.58 -5.61
N ALA A 81 2.67 5.51 -4.96
CA ALA A 81 3.82 4.76 -5.47
C ALA A 81 3.53 3.26 -5.63
N PHE A 82 2.78 2.67 -4.69
CA PHE A 82 2.39 1.27 -4.73
C PHE A 82 1.38 0.97 -5.86
N LEU A 83 0.34 1.81 -6.00
CA LEU A 83 -0.65 1.67 -7.07
C LEU A 83 -0.02 1.87 -8.44
N ARG A 84 0.87 2.86 -8.59
CA ARG A 84 1.68 3.04 -9.80
C ARG A 84 2.47 1.78 -10.13
N LEU A 85 3.17 1.20 -9.16
CA LEU A 85 3.95 -0.03 -9.39
C LEU A 85 3.06 -1.20 -9.83
N LEU A 86 1.89 -1.39 -9.21
CA LEU A 86 0.95 -2.43 -9.62
C LEU A 86 0.41 -2.19 -11.03
N ARG A 87 0.06 -0.94 -11.39
CA ARG A 87 -0.41 -0.58 -12.73
C ARG A 87 0.65 -0.77 -13.80
N GLU A 88 1.92 -0.49 -13.50
CA GLU A 88 3.01 -0.73 -14.44
C GLU A 88 3.34 -2.22 -14.63
N LYS A 89 2.99 -3.06 -13.66
CA LYS A 89 3.37 -4.48 -13.65
C LYS A 89 2.21 -5.42 -13.96
N THR A 90 0.96 -4.96 -13.93
CA THR A 90 -0.23 -5.79 -14.06
C THR A 90 -1.37 -5.05 -14.76
N ASP A 91 -2.18 -5.78 -15.53
CA ASP A 91 -3.43 -5.28 -16.12
C ASP A 91 -4.66 -5.63 -15.28
N ALA A 92 -4.46 -6.04 -14.02
CA ALA A 92 -5.55 -6.46 -13.15
C ALA A 92 -6.48 -5.29 -12.81
N GLU A 93 -7.76 -5.60 -12.59
CA GLU A 93 -8.65 -4.69 -11.87
C GLU A 93 -8.17 -4.56 -10.43
N LEU A 94 -7.84 -3.33 -10.01
CA LEU A 94 -7.43 -3.05 -8.63
C LEU A 94 -8.67 -2.64 -7.84
N VAL A 95 -8.94 -3.35 -6.75
CA VAL A 95 -10.01 -3.00 -5.82
C VAL A 95 -9.40 -2.79 -4.44
N ALA A 96 -9.82 -1.72 -3.75
CA ALA A 96 -9.38 -1.42 -2.39
C ALA A 96 -10.52 -1.69 -1.40
N PRO A 97 -10.79 -2.96 -1.05
CA PRO A 97 -11.83 -3.27 -0.09
C PRO A 97 -11.40 -2.85 1.31
N ASP A 98 -12.36 -2.39 2.09
CA ASP A 98 -12.24 -2.31 3.53
C ASP A 98 -13.37 -3.12 4.18
N VAL A 99 -13.06 -3.73 5.32
CA VAL A 99 -14.00 -4.55 6.09
C VAL A 99 -14.75 -3.71 7.13
N SER A 100 -14.23 -2.52 7.44
CA SER A 100 -14.77 -1.67 8.49
C SER A 100 -14.49 -0.20 8.18
N PHE A 101 -15.53 0.54 7.84
CA PHE A 101 -15.46 1.99 7.72
C PHE A 101 -15.82 2.66 9.05
N TYR A 102 -15.20 3.78 9.37
CA TYR A 102 -15.50 4.65 10.50
C TYR A 102 -16.98 5.03 10.52
N THR A 103 -17.59 5.19 9.34
CA THR A 103 -19.02 5.45 9.19
C THR A 103 -19.91 4.36 9.80
N MET A 104 -19.41 3.14 10.00
CA MET A 104 -20.13 2.06 10.68
C MET A 104 -20.18 2.23 12.20
N TYR A 105 -19.25 3.01 12.78
CA TYR A 105 -19.09 3.16 14.23
C TYR A 105 -19.30 4.60 14.73
N HIS A 106 -19.34 5.57 13.81
CA HIS A 106 -19.40 7.00 14.13
C HIS A 106 -20.56 7.67 13.39
N GLU A 107 -21.68 7.82 14.09
CA GLU A 107 -22.86 8.51 13.56
C GLU A 107 -22.52 9.92 13.05
N GLY A 108 -23.16 10.30 11.93
CA GLY A 108 -22.95 11.60 11.30
C GLY A 108 -21.68 11.73 10.47
N THR A 109 -20.91 10.64 10.28
CA THR A 109 -19.78 10.61 9.35
C THR A 109 -20.16 9.99 8.00
N THR A 110 -19.56 10.51 6.94
CA THR A 110 -19.75 10.07 5.55
C THR A 110 -18.48 9.44 5.00
N LEU A 111 -18.60 8.60 3.97
CA LEU A 111 -17.42 7.95 3.36
C LEU A 111 -16.45 9.00 2.80
N GLU A 112 -16.98 10.09 2.24
CA GLU A 112 -16.19 11.22 1.73
C GLU A 112 -15.31 11.86 2.82
N GLN A 113 -15.76 11.81 4.08
CA GLN A 113 -15.02 12.37 5.22
C GLN A 113 -14.00 11.40 5.82
N THR A 114 -14.09 10.09 5.53
CA THR A 114 -13.23 9.09 6.18
C THR A 114 -12.29 8.38 5.21
N VAL A 115 -12.66 8.24 3.93
CA VAL A 115 -11.84 7.65 2.87
C VAL A 115 -10.65 8.58 2.56
N THR A 116 -9.52 8.35 3.22
CA THR A 116 -8.31 9.20 3.07
C THR A 116 -7.72 9.23 1.66
N PHE A 117 -7.93 8.17 0.86
CA PHE A 117 -7.34 7.99 -0.47
C PHE A 117 -8.35 8.13 -1.62
N ALA A 118 -9.51 8.76 -1.39
CA ALA A 118 -10.55 8.89 -2.40
C ALA A 118 -10.05 9.62 -3.67
N ASP A 119 -9.13 10.57 -3.49
CA ASP A 119 -8.42 11.26 -4.57
C ASP A 119 -7.47 10.33 -5.32
N ILE A 120 -6.63 9.58 -4.61
CA ILE A 120 -5.67 8.64 -5.22
C ILE A 120 -6.40 7.55 -5.99
N PHE A 121 -7.48 7.00 -5.46
CA PHE A 121 -8.25 5.94 -6.14
C PHE A 121 -8.89 6.41 -7.44
N LYS A 122 -9.12 7.71 -7.65
CA LYS A 122 -9.64 8.24 -8.91
C LYS A 122 -8.58 8.36 -10.01
N GLU A 123 -7.30 8.29 -9.64
CA GLU A 123 -6.18 8.44 -10.57
C GLU A 123 -5.72 7.11 -11.18
N PHE A 124 -6.10 5.98 -10.60
CA PHE A 124 -5.65 4.64 -10.98
C PHE A 124 -6.81 3.70 -11.25
#